data_AF-A0A557WKQ7-F1
#
_entry.id   AF-A0A557WKQ7-F1
#
_cell.length_a   1.000
_cell.length_b   1.000
_cell.length_c   1.000
_cell.angle_alpha   90.00
_cell.angle_beta   90.00
_cell.angle_gamma   90.00
#
_symmetry.space_group_name_H-M   'P 1'
#
loop_
_entity.id
_entity.type
_entity.pdbx_description
1 polymer ?
#
loop_
_entity_poly.entity_id
_entity_poly.type
_entity_poly.pdbx_seq_one_letter_code
_entity_poly.pdbx_strand_id
1 'polypeptide(L)'
;MGLAELNEAIFELVDQINARGFQKREDSRRIVFLRDEKPLLNPLPPVRFELADLRKAKAGPNYHVQVDRNFYSVPSALIGCSLDVRVTSN
;
A
#
# COMPACT_ATOMS: atom_id res chain seq x y z
N MET A 1 -0.52 -27.86 3.68
CA MET A 1 -0.84 -26.68 2.87
C MET A 1 -0.03 -25.50 3.34
N GLY A 2 0.82 -24.94 2.47
CA GLY A 2 1.65 -23.77 2.77
C GLY A 2 0.99 -22.47 2.32
N LEU A 3 1.54 -21.32 2.73
CA LEU A 3 1.05 -20.00 2.30
C LEU A 3 1.07 -19.85 0.77
N ALA A 4 2.09 -20.39 0.11
CA ALA A 4 2.19 -20.36 -1.35
C ALA A 4 1.04 -21.11 -2.03
N GLU A 5 0.77 -22.34 -1.58
CA GLU A 5 -0.32 -23.18 -2.11
C GLU A 5 -1.70 -22.55 -1.89
N LEU A 6 -1.91 -21.90 -0.74
CA LEU A 6 -3.13 -21.15 -0.47
C LEU A 6 -3.29 -19.96 -1.42
N ASN A 7 -2.20 -19.21 -1.66
CA ASN A 7 -2.24 -18.06 -2.57
C ASN A 7 -2.56 -18.50 -4.01
N GLU A 8 -1.98 -19.60 -4.49
CA GLU A 8 -2.31 -20.16 -5.81
C GLU A 8 -3.80 -20.48 -5.94
N ALA A 9 -4.37 -21.18 -4.96
CA ALA A 9 -5.80 -21.49 -4.95
C ALA A 9 -6.69 -20.23 -4.95
N ILE A 10 -6.26 -19.17 -4.24
CA ILE A 10 -6.95 -17.88 -4.25
C ILE A 10 -6.89 -17.26 -5.66
N PHE A 11 -5.72 -17.24 -6.30
CA PHE A 11 -5.57 -16.66 -7.63
C PHE A 11 -6.43 -17.39 -8.67
N GLU A 12 -6.46 -18.71 -8.65
CA GLU A 12 -7.32 -19.51 -9.52
C GLU A 12 -8.81 -19.16 -9.35
N LEU A 13 -9.28 -19.03 -8.10
CA LEU A 13 -10.67 -18.68 -7.82
C LEU A 13 -11.00 -17.25 -8.26
N VAL A 14 -10.09 -16.31 -8.04
CA VAL A 14 -10.23 -14.92 -8.49
C VAL A 14 -10.37 -14.87 -10.01
N ASP A 15 -9.57 -15.64 -10.74
CA ASP A 15 -9.66 -15.70 -12.20
C ASP A 15 -10.99 -16.28 -12.67
N GLN A 16 -11.49 -17.32 -12.01
CA GLN A 16 -12.82 -17.88 -12.30
C GLN A 16 -13.94 -16.86 -12.05
N ILE A 17 -13.89 -16.12 -10.94
CA ILE A 17 -14.88 -15.08 -10.61
C ILE A 17 -14.86 -13.94 -11.63
N ASN A 18 -13.67 -13.56 -12.08
CA ASN A 18 -13.50 -12.47 -13.03
C ASN A 18 -13.95 -12.86 -14.45
N ALA A 19 -13.78 -14.12 -14.83
CA ALA A 19 -14.24 -14.67 -16.11
C ALA A 19 -15.73 -15.00 -16.14
N ARG A 20 -16.35 -15.29 -14.99
CA ARG A 20 -17.78 -15.65 -14.89
C ARG A 20 -18.66 -14.51 -15.39
N GLY A 21 -19.60 -14.83 -16.28
CA GLY A 21 -20.61 -13.91 -16.76
C GLY A 21 -21.51 -13.39 -15.64
N PHE A 22 -22.05 -12.18 -15.81
CA PHE A 22 -22.99 -11.63 -14.84
C PHE A 22 -24.34 -12.37 -14.89
N GLN A 23 -25.08 -12.36 -13.79
CA GLN A 23 -26.40 -13.01 -13.73
C GLN A 23 -27.52 -12.21 -14.40
N LYS A 24 -27.40 -10.88 -14.46
CA LYS A 24 -28.47 -9.95 -14.88
C LYS A 24 -28.06 -8.99 -16.00
N ARG A 25 -26.89 -9.18 -16.59
CA ARG A 25 -26.39 -8.38 -17.71
C ARG A 25 -25.41 -9.20 -18.54
N GLU A 26 -25.17 -8.74 -19.76
CA GLU A 26 -24.16 -9.32 -20.64
C GLU A 26 -22.73 -9.06 -20.12
N ASP A 27 -21.77 -9.77 -20.69
CA ASP A 27 -20.33 -9.73 -20.33
C ASP A 27 -19.97 -10.33 -18.96
N SER A 28 -18.68 -10.22 -18.63
CA SER A 28 -18.05 -10.59 -17.35
C SER A 28 -17.23 -9.42 -16.80
N ARG A 29 -16.78 -9.51 -15.54
CA ARG A 29 -15.92 -8.48 -14.93
C ARG A 29 -14.66 -8.23 -15.77
N ARG A 30 -14.04 -9.31 -16.28
CA ARG A 30 -12.85 -9.24 -17.12
C ARG A 30 -13.11 -8.47 -18.42
N ILE A 31 -14.24 -8.72 -19.09
CA ILE A 31 -14.58 -8.03 -20.36
C ILE A 31 -14.80 -6.54 -20.10
N VAL A 32 -15.59 -6.19 -19.09
CA VAL A 32 -15.86 -4.79 -18.72
C VAL A 32 -14.56 -4.08 -18.33
N PHE A 33 -13.71 -4.70 -17.52
CA PHE A 33 -12.41 -4.13 -17.16
C PHE A 33 -11.56 -3.80 -18.39
N LEU A 34 -11.42 -4.75 -19.32
CA LEU A 34 -10.58 -4.57 -20.51
C LEU A 34 -11.13 -3.52 -21.47
N ARG A 35 -12.45 -3.49 -21.68
CA ARG A 35 -13.10 -2.59 -22.64
C ARG A 35 -13.24 -1.17 -22.09
N ASP A 36 -13.70 -1.05 -20.85
CA ASP A 36 -14.23 0.21 -20.33
C ASP A 36 -13.30 0.84 -19.28
N GLU A 37 -12.71 0.05 -18.37
CA GLU A 37 -11.96 0.57 -17.21
C GLU A 37 -10.47 0.76 -17.49
N LYS A 38 -9.82 -0.22 -18.14
CA LYS A 38 -8.40 -0.20 -18.49
C LYS A 38 -7.93 1.08 -19.21
N PRO A 39 -8.66 1.63 -20.21
CA PRO A 39 -8.23 2.86 -20.87
C PRO A 39 -8.30 4.10 -19.97
N LEU A 40 -9.03 4.04 -18.84
CA LEU A 40 -9.16 5.13 -17.87
C LEU A 40 -8.10 5.07 -16.77
N LEU A 41 -7.30 4.01 -16.70
CA LEU A 41 -6.28 3.84 -15.67
C LEU A 41 -5.05 4.72 -15.94
N ASN A 42 -4.50 5.26 -14.87
CA ASN A 42 -3.18 5.89 -14.90
C ASN A 42 -2.09 4.83 -15.17
N PRO A 43 -0.95 5.22 -15.77
CA PRO A 43 0.19 4.33 -15.91
C PRO A 43 0.67 3.82 -14.54
N LEU A 44 1.23 2.60 -14.53
CA LEU A 44 1.79 2.02 -13.32
C LEU A 44 2.89 2.94 -12.77
N PRO A 45 2.78 3.41 -11.51
CA PRO A 45 3.82 4.24 -10.92
C PRO A 45 5.18 3.51 -10.93
N PRO A 46 6.29 4.21 -11.25
CA PRO A 46 7.62 3.59 -11.30
C PRO A 46 8.11 3.16 -9.91
N VAL A 47 7.57 3.77 -8.85
CA VAL A 47 7.88 3.44 -7.46
C VAL A 47 6.79 2.52 -6.92
N ARG A 48 7.19 1.37 -6.37
CA ARG A 48 6.25 0.45 -5.73
C ARG A 48 5.57 1.15 -4.54
N PHE A 49 4.30 0.84 -4.34
CA PHE A 49 3.62 1.26 -3.13
C PHE A 49 4.29 0.61 -1.92
N GLU A 50 4.68 1.45 -0.96
CA GLU A 50 5.30 1.04 0.30
C GLU A 50 4.34 1.39 1.44
N LEU A 51 3.90 0.35 2.16
CA LEU A 51 3.10 0.51 3.36
C LEU A 51 3.93 1.29 4.38
N ALA A 52 3.31 2.34 4.92
CA ALA A 52 3.97 3.18 5.90
C ALA A 52 3.02 3.54 7.04
N ASP A 53 3.53 3.40 8.25
CA ASP A 53 2.89 3.95 9.43
C ASP A 53 3.27 5.42 9.56
N LEU A 54 2.28 6.30 9.51
CA LEU A 54 2.45 7.72 9.75
C LEU A 54 2.24 8.00 11.24
N ARG A 55 3.24 8.62 11.86
CA ARG A 55 3.22 8.99 13.28
C ARG A 55 3.64 10.43 13.46
N LYS A 56 3.35 11.01 14.63
CA LYS A 56 3.87 12.32 15.01
C LYS A 56 4.87 12.17 16.15
N ALA A 57 6.03 12.81 16.03
CA ALA A 57 7.04 12.85 17.06
C ALA A 57 7.57 14.26 17.25
N LYS A 58 7.73 14.69 18.50
CA LYS A 58 8.31 15.99 18.83
C LYS A 58 9.83 15.88 18.95
N ALA A 59 10.55 16.76 18.29
CA ALA A 59 12.00 16.82 18.42
C ALA A 59 12.39 17.29 19.83
N GLY A 60 13.12 16.43 20.55
CA GLY A 60 13.63 16.74 21.89
C GLY A 60 14.75 17.78 21.87
N PRO A 61 15.12 18.33 23.04
CA PRO A 61 16.22 19.30 23.15
C PRO A 61 17.58 18.76 22.69
N ASN A 62 17.72 17.44 22.71
CA ASN A 62 18.89 16.72 22.24
C ASN A 62 18.84 16.42 20.73
N TYR A 63 18.08 17.17 19.92
CA TYR A 63 17.95 17.01 18.46
C TYR A 63 17.48 15.61 18.00
N HIS A 64 16.81 14.82 18.85
CA HIS A 64 16.30 13.49 18.48
C HIS A 64 14.77 13.41 18.56
N VAL A 65 14.20 12.59 17.69
CA VAL A 65 12.82 12.08 17.82
C VAL A 65 12.87 10.61 18.22
N GLN A 66 11.97 10.21 19.12
CA GLN A 66 11.80 8.81 19.47
C GLN A 66 10.74 8.17 18.58
N VAL A 67 11.09 7.05 17.95
CA VAL A 67 10.16 6.22 17.19
C VAL A 67 10.30 4.79 17.73
N ASP A 68 9.20 4.28 18.28
CA ASP A 68 9.18 3.05 19.08
C ASP A 68 10.23 3.09 20.21
N ARG A 69 11.27 2.26 20.12
CA ARG A 69 12.34 2.15 21.13
C ARG A 69 13.65 2.81 20.69
N ASN A 70 13.67 3.43 19.50
CA ASN A 70 14.88 3.99 18.89
C ASN A 70 14.79 5.52 18.80
N PHE A 71 15.95 6.17 18.87
CA PHE A 71 16.08 7.61 18.69
C PHE A 71 16.73 7.90 17.34
N TYR A 72 16.13 8.82 16.60
CA TYR A 72 16.62 9.25 15.29
C TYR A 72 16.96 10.74 15.35
N SER A 73 18.13 11.10 14.85
CA SER A 73 18.59 12.47 14.82
C SER A 73 17.79 13.28 13.78
N VAL A 74 17.51 14.54 14.11
CA VAL A 74 16.92 15.52 13.20
C VAL A 74 17.80 16.78 13.18
N PRO A 75 17.72 17.61 12.14
CA PRO A 75 18.38 18.91 12.14
C PRO A 75 18.03 19.71 13.40
N SER A 76 19.03 20.30 14.06
CA SER A 76 18.87 21.02 15.33
C SER A 76 17.92 22.22 15.23
N ALA A 77 17.74 22.79 14.04
CA ALA A 77 16.75 23.82 13.77
C ALA A 77 15.29 23.39 14.05
N LEU A 78 15.02 22.08 14.10
CA LEU A 78 13.68 21.52 14.32
C LEU A 78 13.39 21.20 15.79
N ILE A 79 14.30 21.52 16.72
CA ILE A 79 14.08 21.29 18.16
C ILE A 79 12.78 21.95 18.61
N GLY A 80 11.92 21.18 19.29
CA GLY A 80 10.60 21.64 19.75
C GLY A 80 9.49 21.57 18.71
N CYS A 81 9.80 21.33 17.43
CA CYS A 81 8.81 21.12 16.38
C CYS A 81 8.19 19.71 16.46
N SER A 82 6.92 19.59 16.08
CA SER A 82 6.25 18.31 15.87
C SER A 82 6.45 17.89 14.41
N LEU A 83 6.98 16.70 14.19
CA LEU A 83 7.33 16.17 12.88
C LEU A 83 6.45 14.97 12.54
N ASP A 84 6.10 14.84 11.27
CA ASP A 84 5.49 13.62 10.74
C ASP A 84 6.61 12.61 10.43
N VAL A 85 6.50 11.43 11.02
CA VAL A 85 7.41 10.30 10.86
C VAL A 85 6.72 9.27 9.98
N ARG A 86 7.33 8.95 8.85
CA ARG A 86 6.92 7.86 7.97
C ARG A 86 7.80 6.65 8.25
N VAL A 87 7.23 5.63 8.89
CA VAL A 87 7.93 4.36 9.20
C VAL A 87 7.54 3.31 8.18
N THR A 88 8.51 2.64 7.57
CA THR A 88 8.28 1.60 6.55
C THR A 88 8.96 0.30 6.96
N SER A 89 8.47 -0.83 6.46
CA SER A 89 8.85 -2.18 6.93
C SER A 89 10.06 -2.80 6.23
N ASN A 90 11.01 -1.99 5.75
CA ASN A 90 12.18 -2.48 4.98
C ASN A 90 12.93 -3.64 5.67
#